data_AF-A0A383E4S4-F1
#
_entry.id   AF-A0A383E4S4-F1
#
_cell.length_a   1.000
_cell.length_b   1.000
_cell.length_c   1.000
_cell.angle_alpha   90.00
_cell.angle_beta   90.00
_cell.angle_gamma   90.00
#
_symmetry.space_group_name_H-M   'P 1'
#
loop_
_entity.id
_entity.type
_entity.pdbx_description
1 polymer ?
#
loop_
_entity_poly.entity_id
_entity_poly.type
_entity_poly.pdbx_seq_one_letter_code
_entity_poly.pdbx_strand_id
1 'polypeptide(L)' 'MFEDPRLSKNKVRVPRRDNYVKRPVLSATIHPDIKKTLVSISERTGMTVSQVTDEVLYTGLVEMYELDEL' A
#
# COMPACT_ATOMS: atom_id res chain seq x y z
N MET A 1 0.12 -23.75 -11.40
CA MET A 1 0.25 -22.31 -11.14
C MET A 1 0.58 -22.17 -9.67
N PHE A 2 1.78 -21.67 -9.33
CA PHE A 2 2.19 -21.47 -7.94
C PHE A 2 1.59 -20.13 -7.50
N GLU A 3 0.51 -20.15 -6.72
CA GLU A 3 0.02 -18.91 -6.09
C GLU A 3 1.06 -18.45 -5.08
N ASP A 4 1.68 -17.28 -5.27
CA ASP A 4 2.47 -16.67 -4.20
C ASP A 4 1.50 -16.33 -3.06
N PRO A 5 1.68 -16.88 -1.85
CA PRO A 5 0.82 -16.57 -0.71
C PRO A 5 0.74 -15.07 -0.39
N ARG A 6 1.73 -14.27 -0.82
CA ARG A 6 1.76 -12.80 -0.72
C ARG A 6 0.88 -12.08 -1.73
N LEU A 7 0.39 -12.76 -2.76
CA LEU A 7 -0.47 -12.18 -3.80
C LEU A 7 -1.94 -12.63 -3.65
N SER A 8 -2.27 -13.51 -2.70
CA SER A 8 -3.65 -13.97 -2.52
C SER A 8 -4.56 -12.89 -1.89
N LYS A 9 -5.50 -12.35 -2.68
CA LYS A 9 -6.47 -11.29 -2.28
C LYS A 9 -7.15 -11.49 -0.92
N ASN A 10 -7.37 -12.74 -0.51
CA ASN A 10 -8.00 -13.11 0.77
C ASN A 10 -7.05 -13.04 1.99
N LYS A 11 -5.74 -12.90 1.79
CA LYS A 11 -4.70 -12.82 2.85
C LYS A 11 -3.77 -11.61 2.72
N VAL A 12 -3.88 -10.84 1.63
CA VAL A 12 -3.12 -9.62 1.35
C VAL A 12 -3.54 -8.54 2.35
N ARG A 13 -2.89 -8.53 3.51
CA ARG A 13 -2.95 -7.43 4.47
C ARG A 13 -1.57 -6.79 4.45
N VAL A 14 -1.50 -5.49 4.23
CA VAL A 14 -0.22 -4.79 4.36
C VAL A 14 0.34 -5.07 5.74
N PRO A 15 1.59 -5.56 5.85
CA PRO A 15 2.21 -5.76 7.14
C PRO A 15 2.14 -4.48 7.97
N ARG A 16 1.84 -4.59 9.27
CA ARG A 16 1.77 -3.42 10.16
C ARG A 16 3.15 -2.77 10.23
N ARG A 17 3.21 -1.48 10.54
CA ARG A 17 4.48 -0.73 10.68
C ARG A 17 5.50 -1.46 11.57
N ASP A 18 5.01 -2.07 12.66
CA ASP A 18 5.82 -2.81 13.63
C ASP A 18 6.41 -4.12 13.07
N ASN A 19 5.88 -4.62 11.95
CA ASN A 19 6.36 -5.84 11.28
C ASN A 19 7.61 -5.60 10.42
N TYR A 20 8.00 -4.34 10.17
CA TYR A 20 9.14 -4.03 9.31
C TYR A 20 10.39 -3.72 10.14
N VAL A 21 11.32 -4.67 10.18
CA VAL A 21 12.55 -4.61 10.99
C VAL A 21 13.52 -3.50 10.54
N LYS A 22 13.54 -3.14 9.26
CA LYS A 22 14.35 -2.04 8.69
C LYS A 22 13.63 -1.46 7.47
N ARG A 23 13.26 -0.18 7.51
CA ARG A 23 12.71 0.52 6.33
C ARG A 23 13.71 1.52 5.77
N PRO A 24 14.09 1.44 4.49
CA PRO A 24 14.61 2.60 3.80
C PRO A 24 13.50 3.66 3.72
N VAL A 25 13.82 4.91 4.07
CA VAL A 25 12.91 6.03 3.84
C VAL A 25 12.96 6.35 2.36
N LEU A 26 11.86 6.09 1.66
CA LEU A 26 11.71 6.42 0.25
C LEU A 26 11.00 7.77 0.13
N SER A 27 11.57 8.67 -0.66
CA SER A 27 10.91 9.89 -1.09
C SER A 27 10.29 9.67 -2.46
N ALA A 28 9.03 10.07 -2.63
CA ALA A 28 8.33 10.04 -3.90
C ALA A 28 7.65 11.39 -4.15
N THR A 29 7.70 11.85 -5.39
CA THR A 29 6.98 13.04 -5.83
C THR A 29 5.61 12.60 -6.34
N ILE A 30 4.55 13.17 -5.76
CA ILE A 30 3.16 12.86 -6.14
C ILE A 30 2.40 14.15 -6.44
N HIS A 31 1.32 14.02 -7.22
CA HIS A 31 0.44 15.15 -7.52
C HIS A 31 -0.16 15.74 -6.22
N PRO A 32 -0.26 17.07 -6.08
CA PRO A 32 -0.74 17.71 -4.86
C PRO A 32 -2.13 17.23 -4.40
N ASP A 33 -3.04 16.94 -5.33
CA ASP A 33 -4.39 16.49 -4.98
C ASP A 33 -4.43 15.05 -4.46
N ILE A 34 -3.52 14.20 -4.96
CA ILE A 34 -3.33 12.85 -4.41
C ILE A 34 -2.83 12.97 -2.97
N LYS A 35 -1.85 13.85 -2.73
CA LYS A 35 -1.34 14.12 -1.37
C LYS A 35 -2.47 14.56 -0.43
N LYS A 36 -3.33 15.50 -0.84
CA LYS A 36 -4.47 15.95 -0.02
C LYS A 36 -5.41 14.80 0.33
N THR A 37 -5.70 13.94 -0.65
CA THR A 37 -6.57 12.76 -0.45
C THR A 37 -5.97 11.80 0.57
N LEU A 38 -4.68 11.48 0.46
CA LEU A 38 -3.98 10.60 1.39
C LEU A 38 -3.95 11.17 2.82
N VAL A 39 -3.76 12.49 2.96
CA VAL A 39 -3.82 13.17 4.26
C VAL A 39 -5.22 13.08 4.87
N SER A 40 -6.27 13.32 4.07
CA SER A 40 -7.66 13.20 4.55
C SER A 40 -8.00 11.77 5.02
N ILE A 41 -7.52 10.75 4.31
CA ILE A 41 -7.68 9.36 4.72
C ILE A 41 -6.92 9.08 6.03
N SER A 42 -5.71 9.60 6.17
CA SER A 42 -4.90 9.48 7.39
C SER A 42 -5.62 10.07 8.60
N GLU A 43 -6.17 11.28 8.47
CA GLU A 43 -6.96 11.94 9.53
C GLU A 43 -8.20 11.14 9.93
N ARG A 44 -8.93 10.59 8.95
CA ARG A 44 -10.17 9.81 9.20
C ARG A 44 -9.91 8.45 9.83
N THR A 45 -8.73 7.87 9.62
CA THR A 45 -8.40 6.50 10.05
C THR A 45 -7.49 6.44 11.27
N GLY A 46 -6.83 7.55 11.62
CA GLY A 46 -5.79 7.59 12.66
C GLY A 46 -4.49 6.89 12.26
N MET A 47 -4.35 6.47 10.99
CA MET A 47 -3.11 5.93 10.44
C MET A 47 -2.18 7.07 10.01
N THR A 48 -0.86 6.83 9.95
CA THR A 48 0.06 7.81 9.36
C THR A 48 -0.10 7.89 7.85
N VAL A 49 0.27 9.02 7.24
CA VAL A 49 0.25 9.18 5.77
C VAL A 49 1.05 8.07 5.09
N SER A 50 2.20 7.67 5.63
CA SER A 50 3.00 6.56 5.09
C SER A 50 2.29 5.20 5.15
N GLN A 51 1.52 4.94 6.21
CA GLN A 51 0.73 3.71 6.32
C GLN A 51 -0.39 3.69 5.29
N VAL A 52 -1.10 4.81 5.15
CA VAL A 52 -2.15 4.97 4.13
C VAL A 52 -1.56 4.79 2.73
N THR A 53 -0.41 5.39 2.44
CA THR A 53 0.23 5.23 1.12
C THR A 53 0.64 3.79 0.86
N ASP A 54 1.15 3.06 1.85
CA ASP A 54 1.53 1.66 1.66
C ASP A 54 0.31 0.78 1.34
N GLU A 55 -0.82 0.99 2.03
CA GLU A 55 -2.09 0.30 1.75
C GLU A 55 -2.60 0.60 0.34
N VAL A 56 -2.63 1.87 -0.07
CA VAL A 56 -3.10 2.28 -1.39
C VAL A 56 -2.15 1.79 -2.50
N LEU A 57 -0.84 1.88 -2.32
CA LEU A 57 0.14 1.44 -3.31
C LEU A 57 0.15 -0.09 -3.44
N TYR A 58 0.10 -0.82 -2.33
CA TYR A 58 0.17 -2.28 -2.36
C TYR A 58 -1.09 -2.88 -2.99
N THR A 59 -2.27 -2.36 -2.65
CA THR A 59 -3.53 -2.79 -3.29
C THR A 59 -3.52 -2.50 -4.79
N GLY A 60 -3.11 -1.29 -5.19
CA GLY A 60 -2.97 -0.95 -6.62
C GLY A 60 -1.96 -1.81 -7.38
N LEU A 61 -0.83 -2.18 -6.75
CA LEU A 61 0.16 -3.08 -7.35
C LEU A 61 -0.41 -4.49 -7.55
N VAL A 62 -1.12 -5.04 -6.56
CA VAL A 62 -1.75 -6.36 -6.68
C VAL A 62 -2.77 -6.37 -7.82
N GLU A 63 -3.61 -5.33 -7.92
CA GLU A 63 -4.57 -5.19 -9.02
C GLU A 63 -3.86 -5.12 -10.39
N MET A 64 -2.74 -4.41 -10.49
CA MET A 64 -1.94 -4.34 -11.72
C MET A 64 -1.31 -5.69 -12.09
N TYR A 65 -0.76 -6.44 -11.12
CA TYR A 65 -0.23 -7.78 -11.36
C TYR A 65 -1.32 -8.76 -11.79
N GLU A 66 -2.51 -8.71 -11.16
CA GLU A 66 -3.65 -9.55 -11.52
C GLU A 66 -4.19 -9.24 -12.94
N LEU A 67 -4.03 -8.01 -13.45
CA LEU A 67 -4.43 -7.63 -14.81
C LEU A 67 -3.51 -8.19 -15.90
N ASP A 68 -2.22 -8.37 -15.62
CA ASP A 68 -1.25 -8.96 -16.57
C ASP A 68 -1.33 -10.50 -16.63
N GLU A 69 -1.97 -11.15 -15.66
CA GLU A 69 -2.17 -12.62 -15.63
C GLU A 69 -3.43 -13.11 -16.38
N LEU A 70 -4.18 -12.21 -17.03
CA LEU A 70 -5.48 -12.45 -17.70
C LEU A 70 -5.37 -12.47 -19.23
#